data_AF-A0A7C5DBT9-F1
#
_entry.id   AF-A0A7C5DBT9-F1
#
_cell.length_a   1.000
_cell.length_b   1.000
_cell.length_c   1.000
_cell.angle_alpha   90.00
_cell.angle_beta   90.00
_cell.angle_gamma   90.00
#
_symmetry.space_group_name_H-M   'P 1'
#
loop_
_entity.id
_entity.type
_entity.pdbx_description
1 polymer ?
#
loop_
_entity_poly.entity_id
_entity_poly.type
_entity_poly.pdbx_seq_one_letter_code
_entity_poly.pdbx_strand_id
1 'polypeptide(L)' 'GPKGLPLREPLKPAEAELVIRKSVQAGEEEVARNPRARSARLRVIQKLET' A
#
# COMPACT_ATOMS: atom_id res chain seq x y z
N GLY A 1 5.38 12.66 -4.50
CA GLY A 1 6.75 12.91 -4.01
C GLY A 1 6.71 13.47 -2.60
N PRO A 2 7.80 13.37 -1.82
CA PRO A 2 7.91 14.03 -0.52
C PRO A 2 7.74 15.54 -0.67
N LYS A 3 7.03 16.17 0.28
CA LYS A 3 6.78 17.62 0.27
C LYS A 3 8.12 18.37 0.35
N GLY A 4 8.35 19.28 -0.59
CA GLY A 4 9.47 20.23 -0.54
C GLY A 4 10.79 19.75 -1.15
N LEU A 5 10.85 18.55 -1.75
CA LEU A 5 12.03 18.11 -2.50
C LEU A 5 11.76 18.17 -4.02
N PRO A 6 12.63 18.82 -4.81
CA PRO A 6 12.53 18.76 -6.25
C PRO A 6 12.79 17.31 -6.68
N LEU A 7 11.76 16.66 -7.21
CA LEU A 7 11.92 15.41 -7.93
C LEU A 7 12.75 15.74 -9.18
N ARG A 8 13.95 15.18 -9.29
CA ARG A 8 14.83 15.38 -10.47
C ARG A 8 14.23 14.77 -11.74
N GLU A 9 13.30 13.85 -11.59
CA GLU A 9 12.65 13.15 -12.69
C GLU A 9 11.27 13.76 -12.98
N PRO A 10 10.88 13.89 -14.26
CA PRO A 10 9.53 14.32 -14.62
C PRO A 10 8.51 13.36 -14.02
N LEU A 11 7.48 13.93 -13.40
CA LEU A 11 6.35 13.19 -12.84
C LEU A 11 5.68 12.38 -13.96
N LYS A 12 5.90 11.07 -13.97
CA LYS A 12 5.15 10.17 -14.84
C LYS A 12 3.71 10.02 -14.32
N PRO A 13 2.71 9.89 -15.21
CA PRO A 13 1.37 9.50 -14.80
C PRO A 13 1.40 8.19 -14.00
N ALA A 14 0.49 8.05 -13.04
CA ALA A 14 0.39 6.81 -12.27
C ALA A 14 -0.13 5.68 -13.19
N GLU A 15 0.59 4.56 -13.24
CA GLU A 15 0.17 3.36 -14.00
C GLU A 15 -0.75 2.43 -13.19
N ALA A 16 -1.00 2.77 -11.93
CA ALA A 16 -1.82 1.99 -11.02
C ALA A 16 -2.55 2.87 -10.00
N GLU A 17 -3.73 2.44 -9.59
CA GLU A 17 -4.52 3.05 -8.53
C GLU A 17 -4.45 2.23 -7.23
N LEU A 18 -4.43 2.92 -6.09
CA LEU A 18 -4.55 2.27 -4.78
C LEU A 18 -5.99 1.83 -4.56
N VAL A 19 -6.21 0.51 -4.54
CA VAL A 19 -7.52 -0.07 -4.20
C VAL A 19 -7.87 0.21 -2.75
N ILE A 20 -6.87 0.16 -1.86
CA ILE A 20 -7.04 0.41 -0.43
C ILE A 20 -6.02 1.44 0.04
N ARG A 21 -6.50 2.58 0.55
CA ARG A 21 -5.63 3.70 0.98
C ARG A 21 -4.85 3.39 2.25
N LYS A 22 -5.50 2.77 3.24
CA LYS A 22 -4.84 2.28 4.47
C LYS A 22 -4.55 0.79 4.33
N SER A 23 -3.45 0.32 4.90
CA SER A 23 -3.13 -1.11 4.87
C SER A 23 -4.21 -1.93 5.59
N VAL A 24 -4.57 -3.09 5.03
CA VAL A 24 -5.36 -4.10 5.74
C VAL A 24 -4.44 -4.80 6.74
N GLN A 25 -4.96 -5.02 7.95
CA GLN A 25 -4.28 -5.67 9.06
C GLN A 25 -5.05 -6.94 9.44
N ALA A 26 -4.33 -7.92 9.99
CA ALA A 26 -4.94 -9.12 10.56
C ALA A 26 -5.86 -8.76 11.74
N GLY A 27 -6.99 -9.46 11.85
CA GLY A 27 -7.88 -9.35 13.01
C GLY A 27 -7.34 -10.07 14.24
N GLU A 28 -7.96 -9.84 15.40
CA GLU A 28 -7.50 -10.41 16.68
C GLU A 28 -7.49 -11.95 16.68
N GLU A 29 -8.52 -12.58 16.11
CA GLU A 29 -8.62 -14.04 15.99
C GLU A 29 -7.50 -14.64 15.14
N GLU A 30 -7.09 -13.95 14.08
CA GLU A 30 -6.00 -14.38 13.21
C GLU A 30 -4.65 -14.23 13.92
N VAL A 31 -4.44 -13.13 14.64
CA VAL A 31 -3.22 -12.89 15.42
C VAL A 31 -3.08 -13.91 16.57
N ALA A 32 -4.18 -14.30 17.20
CA ALA A 32 -4.19 -15.32 18.25
C ALA A 32 -3.76 -16.69 17.71
N ARG A 33 -4.26 -17.08 16.53
CA ARG A 33 -3.87 -18.36 15.87
C ARG A 33 -2.49 -18.31 15.23
N ASN A 34 -2.08 -17.16 14.72
CA ASN A 34 -0.79 -16.94 14.06
C ASN A 34 -0.14 -15.64 14.56
N PRO A 35 0.70 -15.70 15.60
CA PRO A 35 1.38 -14.52 16.14
C PRO A 35 2.24 -13.76 15.12
N ARG A 36 2.72 -14.42 14.06
CA ARG A 36 3.52 -13.78 12.99
C ARG A 36 2.69 -12.84 12.11
N ALA A 37 1.35 -12.95 12.15
CA ALA A 37 0.45 -12.05 11.42
C ALA A 37 0.35 -10.64 12.02
N ARG A 38 0.74 -10.46 13.30
CA ARG A 38 0.59 -9.19 14.04
C ARG A 38 1.18 -7.96 13.35
N SER A 39 2.32 -8.13 12.67
CA SER A 39 3.01 -7.05 11.99
C SER A 39 2.72 -6.97 10.48
N ALA A 40 1.92 -7.89 9.94
CA ALA A 40 1.61 -7.93 8.52
C ALA A 40 0.78 -6.72 8.08
N ARG A 41 1.11 -6.16 6.92
CA ARG A 41 0.43 -5.00 6.31
C ARG A 41 0.15 -5.29 4.84
N LEU A 42 -1.08 -5.65 4.52
CA LEU A 42 -1.49 -5.89 3.13
C LEU A 42 -1.82 -4.56 2.45
N ARG A 43 -1.27 -4.34 1.26
CA ARG A 43 -1.59 -3.22 0.37
C ARG A 43 -1.91 -3.77 -1.02
N VAL A 44 -2.89 -3.17 -1.68
CA VAL A 44 -3.37 -3.62 -2.98
C VAL A 44 -3.40 -2.43 -3.94
N ILE A 45 -2.88 -2.66 -5.14
CA ILE A 45 -2.95 -1.74 -6.27
C ILE A 45 -3.68 -2.44 -7.42
N GLN A 46 -4.34 -1.66 -8.25
CA GLN A 46 -4.92 -2.09 -9.52
C GLN A 46 -4.16 -1.38 -10.64
N LYS A 47 -3.70 -2.14 -11.64
CA LYS A 47 -3.14 -1.56 -12.86
C LYS A 47 -4.25 -0.87 -13.64
N LEU A 48 -4.02 0.36 -14.09
CA LEU A 48 -4.97 1.05 -14.96
C LEU A 48 -4.89 0.44 -16.36
N GLU A 49 -6.03 0.10 -16.94
CA GLU A 49 -6.10 -0.25 -18.36
C GLU A 49 -5.85 1.02 -19.20
N THR A 50 -5.00 0.88 -20.22
CA THR A 50 -4.57 1.96 -21.10
C THR A 50 -5.48 2.07 -22.31
#